data_AF-A0A8D9DV18-F1
#
_entry.id   AF-A0A8D9DV18-F1
#
_cell.length_a   1.000
_cell.length_b   1.000
_cell.length_c   1.000
_cell.angle_alpha   90.00
_cell.angle_beta   90.00
_cell.angle_gamma   90.00
#
_symmetry.space_group_name_H-M   'P 1'
#
loop_
_entity.id
_entity.type
_entity.pdbx_description
1 polymer ?
#
loop_
_entity_poly.entity_id
_entity_poly.type
_entity_poly.pdbx_seq_one_letter_code
_entity_poly.pdbx_strand_id
1 'polypeptide(L)'
;MHVAVTVKFDEHLRLAHAINCKGTETLLKMGEDMKNLESFVYVSTAYSNCHRESIDEKFYEPIYKPNELKEILDSCTDLELTLLNETIIQPMPNTYTLTKNTNEYMCKQRIDKLPLVIVRPSVVMPTDDEPLPLWSKGMTGLTAMYVAVGLGIMRSVYQNTENIIDIVPGDYVVNVIIGAGWEIGTRKQKTESVSQTSQEYQQVDKNNNPIEKKFIAFDVNENNRDEMSRNGYAEVGPISERFVDEHNNVYETTVQSSQSDATNTDLIYNMVSYAQNPITLGESNMLVINSNNESEEGCEQSLWVIHHNPTNKRWVYFLYFYIFNILPTVLFFQYLEQYCGKKSQLMKIYRKIFFLNSTIETFTMKGWAFSDGNTQQLHQSMCEKDKRMFGFSIKNVNWEGYHKHLHRGLSKYAIITTMSKEMYNTRVKYMRLVDNIVINGFKLFFVYLLCHVFLRVSHSFGMLL
;
A
#
# COMPACT_ATOMS: atom_id res chain seq x y z
N MET A 1 16.69 -3.78 -14.38
CA MET A 1 15.60 -3.32 -13.50
C MET A 1 14.40 -2.95 -14.36
N HIS A 2 13.24 -3.54 -14.09
CA HIS A 2 11.99 -3.26 -14.80
C HIS A 2 10.99 -2.58 -13.85
N VAL A 3 10.85 -1.26 -14.00
CA VAL A 3 9.95 -0.40 -13.19
C VAL A 3 8.90 0.31 -14.07
N ALA A 4 8.99 0.18 -15.40
CA ALA A 4 8.13 0.90 -16.32
C ALA A 4 6.70 0.33 -16.31
N VAL A 5 5.72 1.16 -15.97
CA VAL A 5 4.31 0.75 -15.86
C VAL A 5 3.40 1.99 -15.90
N THR A 6 2.16 1.86 -16.38
CA THR A 6 1.10 2.84 -16.05
C THR A 6 0.49 2.48 -14.70
N VAL A 7 0.45 3.46 -13.80
CA VAL A 7 -0.10 3.33 -12.42
C VAL A 7 -1.49 3.94 -12.29
N LYS A 8 -2.12 4.35 -13.41
CA LYS A 8 -3.47 4.91 -13.40
C LYS A 8 -4.48 3.80 -13.16
N PHE A 9 -5.29 3.94 -12.12
CA PHE A 9 -6.25 2.91 -11.72
C PHE A 9 -7.46 2.81 -12.65
N ASP A 10 -7.73 3.86 -13.43
CA ASP A 10 -8.83 3.99 -14.39
C ASP A 10 -8.39 3.83 -15.85
N GLU A 11 -7.17 3.37 -16.10
CA GLU A 11 -6.68 3.12 -17.46
C GLU A 11 -7.49 2.01 -18.13
N HIS A 12 -7.92 2.23 -19.38
CA HIS A 12 -8.64 1.23 -20.15
C HIS A 12 -7.86 -0.09 -20.23
N LEU A 13 -8.51 -1.22 -19.96
CA LEU A 13 -7.84 -2.51 -19.75
C LEU A 13 -6.92 -2.92 -20.91
N ARG A 14 -7.32 -2.67 -22.16
CA ARG A 14 -6.47 -2.97 -23.34
C ARG A 14 -5.17 -2.17 -23.32
N LEU A 15 -5.25 -0.88 -22.97
CA LEU A 15 -4.08 0.00 -22.90
C LEU A 15 -3.19 -0.38 -21.72
N ALA A 16 -3.79 -0.62 -20.55
CA ALA A 16 -3.07 -1.11 -19.37
C ALA A 16 -2.33 -2.43 -19.66
N HIS A 17 -2.97 -3.39 -20.32
CA HIS A 17 -2.34 -4.65 -20.73
C HIS A 17 -1.22 -4.43 -21.76
N ALA A 18 -1.43 -3.57 -22.75
CA ALA A 18 -0.40 -3.28 -23.75
C ALA A 18 0.86 -2.66 -23.14
N ILE A 19 0.71 -1.71 -22.20
CA ILE A 19 1.84 -1.07 -21.53
C ILE A 19 2.46 -2.02 -20.50
N ASN A 20 1.65 -2.57 -19.60
CA ASN A 20 2.13 -3.26 -18.41
C ASN A 20 2.46 -4.73 -18.68
N CYS A 21 1.62 -5.45 -19.43
CA CYS A 21 1.80 -6.88 -19.65
C CYS A 21 2.69 -7.17 -20.84
N LYS A 22 2.36 -6.65 -22.03
CA LYS A 22 3.19 -6.87 -23.23
C LYS A 22 4.61 -6.30 -23.05
N GLY A 23 4.73 -5.11 -22.46
CA GLY A 23 6.05 -4.53 -22.15
C GLY A 23 6.88 -5.42 -21.23
N THR A 24 6.27 -6.00 -20.19
CA THR A 24 6.94 -6.96 -19.30
C THR A 24 7.33 -8.23 -20.04
N GLU A 25 6.42 -8.81 -20.85
CA GLU A 25 6.71 -10.01 -21.63
C GLU A 25 7.87 -9.81 -22.60
N THR A 26 7.92 -8.66 -23.29
CA THR A 26 9.02 -8.31 -24.19
C THR A 26 10.35 -8.21 -23.45
N LEU A 27 10.40 -7.55 -22.30
CA LEU A 27 11.64 -7.43 -21.51
C LEU A 27 12.09 -8.76 -20.93
N LEU A 28 11.15 -9.62 -20.52
CA LEU A 28 11.45 -10.97 -20.07
C LEU A 28 12.06 -11.81 -21.19
N LYS A 29 11.47 -11.79 -22.40
CA LYS A 29 12.02 -12.48 -23.58
C LYS A 29 13.40 -11.94 -23.95
N MET A 30 13.56 -10.62 -23.97
CA MET A 30 14.85 -9.98 -24.23
C MET A 30 15.89 -10.40 -23.19
N GLY A 31 15.50 -10.52 -21.92
CA GLY A 31 16.37 -11.03 -20.86
C GLY A 31 16.83 -12.47 -21.09
N GLU A 32 15.99 -13.34 -21.66
CA GLU A 32 16.36 -14.73 -21.98
C GLU A 32 17.45 -14.79 -23.05
N ASP A 33 17.48 -13.81 -23.95
CA ASP A 33 18.51 -13.69 -25.00
C ASP A 33 19.83 -13.06 -24.49
N MET A 34 19.83 -12.43 -23.30
CA MET A 34 21.00 -11.76 -22.73
C MET A 34 21.92 -12.76 -21.99
N LYS A 35 22.94 -13.25 -22.69
CA LYS A 35 23.90 -14.26 -22.17
C LYS A 35 24.66 -13.85 -20.90
N ASN A 36 24.89 -12.55 -20.71
CA ASN A 36 25.64 -11.99 -19.59
C ASN A 36 24.73 -11.20 -18.63
N LEU A 37 23.42 -11.46 -18.63
CA LEU A 37 22.52 -10.83 -17.68
C LEU A 37 22.83 -11.36 -16.28
N GLU A 38 23.26 -10.48 -15.38
CA GLU A 38 23.55 -10.84 -13.99
C GLU A 38 22.32 -10.71 -13.10
N SER A 39 21.43 -9.74 -13.35
CA SER A 39 20.30 -9.46 -12.48
C SER A 39 19.10 -8.89 -13.24
N PHE A 40 17.92 -9.45 -12.99
CA PHE A 40 16.64 -8.96 -13.49
C PHE A 40 15.70 -8.69 -12.30
N VAL A 41 15.68 -7.44 -11.83
CA VAL A 41 14.73 -7.00 -10.79
C VAL A 41 13.42 -6.54 -11.43
N TYR A 42 12.33 -7.25 -11.14
CA TYR A 42 10.97 -6.87 -11.48
C TYR A 42 10.31 -6.14 -10.30
N VAL A 43 9.86 -4.90 -10.51
CA VAL A 43 9.13 -4.17 -9.48
C VAL A 43 7.63 -4.40 -9.67
N SER A 44 7.03 -5.15 -8.75
CA SER A 44 5.59 -5.38 -8.65
C SER A 44 4.97 -4.41 -7.64
N THR A 45 4.02 -4.87 -6.83
CA THR A 45 3.43 -4.12 -5.71
C THR A 45 2.94 -5.11 -4.67
N ALA A 46 2.98 -4.74 -3.38
CA ALA A 46 2.42 -5.56 -2.30
C ALA A 46 0.94 -5.90 -2.55
N TYR A 47 0.23 -5.05 -3.30
CA TYR A 47 -1.17 -5.22 -3.65
C TYR A 47 -1.44 -6.08 -4.89
N SER A 48 -0.43 -6.75 -5.47
CA SER A 48 -0.62 -7.64 -6.63
C SER A 48 -1.54 -8.83 -6.30
N ASN A 49 -1.74 -9.12 -5.02
CA ASN A 49 -2.61 -10.19 -4.52
C ASN A 49 -3.66 -9.65 -3.53
N CYS A 50 -4.04 -8.37 -3.65
CA CYS A 50 -4.91 -7.65 -2.70
C CYS A 50 -6.36 -8.16 -2.60
N HIS A 51 -6.79 -9.12 -3.44
CA HIS A 51 -8.05 -9.85 -3.23
C HIS A 51 -7.99 -10.74 -1.98
N ARG A 52 -6.78 -11.12 -1.53
CA ARG A 52 -6.54 -11.86 -0.28
C ARG A 52 -6.50 -10.93 0.93
N GLU A 53 -6.59 -11.51 2.12
CA GLU A 53 -6.42 -10.79 3.39
C GLU A 53 -4.96 -10.81 3.85
N SER A 54 -4.30 -11.96 3.72
CA SER A 54 -2.87 -12.14 4.02
C SER A 54 -2.05 -12.37 2.75
N ILE A 55 -0.92 -11.66 2.63
CA ILE A 55 -0.05 -11.67 1.45
C ILE A 55 1.39 -11.88 1.91
N ASP A 56 1.94 -13.03 1.52
CA ASP A 56 3.28 -13.48 1.83
C ASP A 56 4.25 -13.24 0.68
N GLU A 57 5.54 -13.31 0.97
CA GLU A 57 6.64 -13.31 0.00
C GLU A 57 6.74 -14.65 -0.74
N LYS A 58 5.67 -15.00 -1.45
CA LYS A 58 5.58 -16.17 -2.32
C LYS A 58 4.81 -15.86 -3.59
N PHE A 59 4.99 -16.73 -4.58
CA PHE A 59 4.18 -16.67 -5.79
C PHE A 59 2.76 -17.13 -5.49
N TYR A 60 1.80 -16.46 -6.11
CA TYR A 60 0.39 -16.84 -6.09
C TYR A 60 -0.05 -17.18 -7.51
N GLU A 61 -1.06 -18.05 -7.63
CA GLU A 61 -1.73 -18.25 -8.90
C GLU A 61 -2.49 -16.96 -9.29
N PRO A 62 -2.38 -16.52 -10.56
CA PRO A 62 -3.00 -15.29 -11.00
C PRO A 62 -4.50 -15.48 -11.22
N ILE A 63 -5.25 -14.37 -11.22
CA ILE A 63 -6.68 -14.37 -11.59
C ILE A 63 -6.85 -14.85 -13.04
N TYR A 64 -5.99 -14.37 -13.93
CA TYR A 64 -5.89 -14.83 -15.30
C TYR A 64 -4.44 -15.11 -15.65
N LYS A 65 -4.20 -16.26 -16.27
CA LYS A 65 -2.93 -16.52 -16.94
C LYS A 65 -2.77 -15.54 -18.11
N PRO A 66 -1.53 -15.23 -18.53
CA PRO A 66 -1.27 -14.26 -19.59
C PRO A 66 -2.04 -14.53 -20.90
N ASN A 67 -2.16 -15.81 -21.29
CA ASN A 67 -2.89 -16.19 -22.49
C ASN A 67 -4.41 -16.01 -22.33
N GLU A 68 -4.97 -16.34 -21.16
CA GLU A 68 -6.40 -16.18 -20.87
C GLU A 68 -6.80 -14.70 -20.91
N LEU A 69 -6.01 -13.83 -20.26
CA LEU A 69 -6.25 -12.38 -20.31
C LEU A 69 -6.13 -11.83 -21.73
N LYS A 70 -5.14 -12.32 -22.49
CA LYS A 70 -4.98 -11.95 -23.90
C LYS A 70 -6.17 -12.38 -24.74
N GLU A 71 -6.68 -13.60 -24.56
CA GLU A 71 -7.86 -14.11 -25.27
C GLU A 71 -9.12 -13.29 -24.98
N ILE A 72 -9.35 -12.89 -23.73
CA ILE A 72 -10.43 -11.97 -23.36
C ILE A 72 -10.29 -10.65 -24.13
N LEU A 73 -9.09 -10.06 -24.12
CA LEU A 73 -8.83 -8.81 -24.80
C LEU A 73 -9.00 -8.91 -26.32
N ASP A 74 -8.56 -9.99 -26.93
CA ASP A 74 -8.64 -10.20 -28.39
C ASP A 74 -10.08 -10.51 -28.83
N SER A 75 -10.92 -11.06 -27.94
CA SER A 75 -12.32 -11.43 -28.23
C SER A 75 -13.33 -10.30 -28.04
N CYS A 76 -12.97 -9.23 -27.32
CA CYS A 76 -13.84 -8.09 -27.04
C CYS A 76 -13.41 -6.83 -27.80
N THR A 77 -14.38 -6.00 -28.21
CA THR A 77 -14.16 -4.62 -28.66
C THR A 77 -13.84 -3.69 -27.48
N ASP A 78 -13.32 -2.48 -27.75
CA ASP A 78 -13.05 -1.50 -26.69
C ASP A 78 -14.33 -1.05 -25.95
N LEU A 79 -15.46 -0.99 -26.65
CA LEU A 79 -16.75 -0.68 -26.03
C LEU A 79 -17.18 -1.80 -25.07
N GLU A 80 -17.09 -3.07 -25.50
CA GLU A 80 -17.41 -4.22 -24.65
C GLU A 80 -16.49 -4.30 -23.44
N LEU A 81 -15.18 -4.09 -23.62
CA LEU A 81 -14.24 -4.05 -22.49
C LEU A 81 -14.57 -2.92 -21.51
N THR A 82 -15.00 -1.77 -21.99
CA THR A 82 -15.43 -0.66 -21.13
C THR A 82 -16.68 -1.03 -20.33
N LEU A 83 -17.67 -1.69 -20.96
CA LEU A 83 -18.92 -2.11 -20.30
C LEU A 83 -18.71 -3.28 -19.33
N LEU A 84 -17.78 -4.19 -19.63
CA LEU A 84 -17.47 -5.38 -18.83
C LEU A 84 -16.31 -5.16 -17.85
N ASN A 85 -15.74 -3.96 -17.79
CA ASN A 85 -14.51 -3.66 -17.06
C ASN A 85 -14.57 -4.11 -15.59
N GLU A 86 -15.67 -3.81 -14.90
CA GLU A 86 -15.83 -4.21 -13.49
C GLU A 86 -15.85 -5.73 -13.32
N THR A 87 -16.56 -6.44 -14.18
CA THR A 87 -16.66 -7.91 -14.15
C THR A 87 -15.32 -8.58 -14.44
N ILE A 88 -14.55 -8.05 -15.41
CA ILE A 88 -13.25 -8.62 -15.79
C ILE A 88 -12.20 -8.34 -14.71
N ILE A 89 -12.25 -7.18 -14.06
CA ILE A 89 -11.23 -6.81 -13.06
C ILE A 89 -11.45 -7.52 -11.73
N GLN A 90 -12.70 -7.76 -11.34
CA GLN A 90 -13.00 -8.42 -10.07
C GLN A 90 -12.31 -9.80 -9.96
N PRO A 91 -11.78 -10.16 -8.78
CA PRO A 91 -11.92 -9.50 -7.47
C PRO A 91 -10.88 -8.39 -7.20
N MET A 92 -10.09 -7.98 -8.19
CA MET A 92 -9.08 -6.93 -8.02
C MET A 92 -9.76 -5.55 -7.94
N PRO A 93 -9.14 -4.56 -7.27
CA PRO A 93 -9.71 -3.21 -7.15
C PRO A 93 -9.55 -2.35 -8.41
N ASN A 94 -8.59 -2.67 -9.28
CA ASN A 94 -8.29 -1.87 -10.47
C ASN A 94 -7.45 -2.64 -11.49
N THR A 95 -7.37 -2.10 -12.71
CA THR A 95 -6.57 -2.68 -13.81
C THR A 95 -5.09 -2.81 -13.47
N TYR A 96 -4.53 -1.84 -12.72
CA TYR A 96 -3.13 -1.85 -12.31
C TYR A 96 -2.77 -3.11 -11.51
N THR A 97 -3.51 -3.39 -10.44
CA THR A 97 -3.26 -4.55 -9.58
C THR A 97 -3.50 -5.87 -10.33
N LEU A 98 -4.50 -5.94 -11.21
CA LEU A 98 -4.71 -7.08 -12.11
C LEU A 98 -3.50 -7.32 -13.03
N THR A 99 -2.99 -6.28 -13.68
CA THR A 99 -1.82 -6.43 -14.58
C THR A 99 -0.57 -6.86 -13.81
N LYS A 100 -0.34 -6.35 -12.59
CA LYS A 100 0.76 -6.78 -11.73
C LYS A 100 0.61 -8.25 -11.32
N ASN A 101 -0.59 -8.69 -10.97
CA ASN A 101 -0.90 -10.08 -10.66
C ASN A 101 -0.52 -11.02 -11.83
N THR A 102 -0.98 -10.72 -13.04
CA THR A 102 -0.64 -11.50 -14.24
C THR A 102 0.86 -11.47 -14.56
N ASN A 103 1.52 -10.34 -14.37
CA ASN A 103 2.95 -10.19 -14.64
C ASN A 103 3.84 -11.01 -13.69
N GLU A 104 3.47 -11.13 -12.42
CA GLU A 104 4.22 -11.98 -11.49
C GLU A 104 4.22 -13.44 -11.94
N TYR A 105 3.11 -13.92 -12.52
CA TYR A 105 3.07 -15.25 -13.09
C TYR A 105 3.98 -15.41 -14.32
N MET A 106 4.07 -14.38 -15.19
CA MET A 106 5.06 -14.40 -16.29
C MET A 106 6.50 -14.45 -15.80
N CYS A 107 6.79 -13.83 -14.66
CA CYS A 107 8.08 -13.89 -13.99
C CYS A 107 8.33 -15.28 -13.40
N LYS A 108 7.34 -15.86 -12.71
CA LYS A 108 7.38 -17.24 -12.17
C LYS A 108 7.79 -18.25 -13.25
N GLN A 109 7.22 -18.14 -14.44
CA GLN A 109 7.53 -19.04 -15.58
C GLN A 109 8.98 -18.95 -16.10
N ARG A 110 9.75 -17.94 -15.68
CA ARG A 110 11.11 -17.67 -16.18
C ARG A 110 12.15 -17.63 -15.06
N ILE A 111 11.76 -17.96 -13.85
CA ILE A 111 12.63 -17.89 -12.67
C ILE A 111 13.83 -18.83 -12.79
N ASP A 112 13.66 -19.97 -13.47
CA ASP A 112 14.73 -20.94 -13.73
C ASP A 112 15.65 -20.54 -14.90
N LYS A 113 15.23 -19.57 -15.71
CA LYS A 113 15.94 -19.14 -16.93
C LYS A 113 16.66 -17.80 -16.77
N LEU A 114 16.19 -16.95 -15.87
CA LEU A 114 16.68 -15.61 -15.64
C LEU A 114 17.15 -15.46 -14.19
N PRO A 115 18.18 -14.65 -13.92
CA PRO A 115 18.51 -14.22 -12.56
C PRO A 115 17.45 -13.20 -12.08
N LEU A 116 16.22 -13.67 -11.91
CA LEU A 116 15.04 -12.84 -11.68
C LEU A 116 14.67 -12.77 -10.21
N VAL A 117 14.30 -11.57 -9.77
CA VAL A 117 13.79 -11.30 -8.44
C VAL A 117 12.63 -10.30 -8.51
N ILE A 118 11.68 -10.40 -7.58
CA ILE A 118 10.51 -9.54 -7.50
C ILE A 118 10.56 -8.69 -6.24
N VAL A 119 10.38 -7.38 -6.38
CA VAL A 119 10.21 -6.46 -5.26
C VAL A 119 8.78 -5.91 -5.28
N ARG A 120 8.07 -6.00 -4.16
CA ARG A 120 6.67 -5.62 -3.98
C ARG A 120 6.58 -4.47 -2.96
N PRO A 121 6.73 -3.21 -3.39
CA PRO A 121 6.46 -2.08 -2.51
C PRO A 121 4.96 -1.92 -2.24
N SER A 122 4.61 -1.50 -1.02
CA SER A 122 3.29 -0.97 -0.69
C SER A 122 3.12 0.46 -1.22
N VAL A 123 2.36 1.33 -0.54
CA VAL A 123 2.11 2.69 -1.00
C VAL A 123 3.40 3.50 -0.87
N VAL A 124 4.01 3.78 -2.01
CA VAL A 124 5.23 4.59 -2.05
C VAL A 124 4.88 6.05 -1.78
N MET A 125 5.39 6.56 -0.66
CA MET A 125 5.26 7.94 -0.22
C MET A 125 6.53 8.72 -0.59
N PRO A 126 6.61 10.04 -0.32
CA PRO A 126 7.85 10.80 -0.50
C PRO A 126 9.07 10.14 0.14
N THR A 127 10.26 10.56 -0.26
CA THR A 127 11.50 10.04 0.33
C THR A 127 11.64 10.48 1.79
N ASP A 128 12.28 9.65 2.61
CA ASP A 128 12.58 10.01 4.00
C ASP A 128 13.82 10.92 4.05
N ASP A 129 14.88 10.51 3.36
CA ASP A 129 16.18 11.21 3.37
C ASP A 129 16.70 11.53 1.96
N GLU A 130 16.91 10.51 1.12
CA GLU A 130 17.60 10.68 -0.17
C GLU A 130 16.67 10.63 -1.40
N PRO A 131 17.00 11.30 -2.53
CA PRO A 131 18.10 12.25 -2.71
C PRO A 131 17.83 13.62 -2.06
N LEU A 132 16.59 13.87 -1.66
CA LEU A 132 16.16 15.06 -0.92
C LEU A 132 15.02 14.64 0.01
N PRO A 133 14.97 15.09 1.27
CA PRO A 133 13.89 14.73 2.18
C PRO A 133 12.53 15.17 1.66
N LEU A 134 11.55 14.26 1.74
CA LEU A 134 10.17 14.45 1.32
C LEU A 134 10.00 14.80 -0.16
N TRP A 135 10.97 14.43 -0.99
CA TRP A 135 10.86 14.58 -2.44
C TRP A 135 9.80 13.62 -2.98
N SER A 136 9.01 14.13 -3.92
CA SER A 136 8.02 13.34 -4.65
C SER A 136 7.92 13.82 -6.07
N LYS A 137 7.81 12.88 -7.00
CA LYS A 137 7.63 13.15 -8.43
C LYS A 137 6.27 13.77 -8.75
N GLY A 138 5.25 13.58 -7.91
CA GLY A 138 3.91 14.11 -8.18
C GLY A 138 2.81 13.58 -7.27
N MET A 139 1.57 13.86 -7.65
CA MET A 139 0.37 13.62 -6.84
C MET A 139 -0.47 12.45 -7.40
N THR A 140 -0.06 11.22 -7.14
CA THR A 140 -0.83 10.01 -7.51
C THR A 140 -1.31 9.26 -6.28
N GLY A 141 -2.50 8.64 -6.34
CA GLY A 141 -3.04 7.80 -5.26
C GLY A 141 -3.14 8.54 -3.93
N LEU A 142 -2.63 7.93 -2.86
CA LEU A 142 -2.69 8.48 -1.50
C LEU A 142 -1.88 9.78 -1.34
N THR A 143 -0.81 9.99 -2.11
CA THR A 143 -0.10 11.28 -2.13
C THR A 143 -1.01 12.43 -2.54
N ALA A 144 -1.92 12.21 -3.50
CA ALA A 144 -2.93 13.21 -3.88
C ALA A 144 -3.95 13.46 -2.77
N MET A 145 -4.29 12.42 -1.98
CA MET A 145 -5.14 12.54 -0.80
C MET A 145 -4.48 13.46 0.23
N TYR A 146 -3.21 13.23 0.60
CA TYR A 146 -2.50 14.08 1.57
C TYR A 146 -2.36 15.53 1.12
N VAL A 147 -2.12 15.77 -0.18
CA VAL A 147 -2.17 17.13 -0.73
C VAL A 147 -3.58 17.72 -0.59
N ALA A 148 -4.61 16.97 -0.97
CA ALA A 148 -5.98 17.47 -0.92
C ALA A 148 -6.44 17.79 0.52
N VAL A 149 -6.01 16.99 1.49
CA VAL A 149 -6.22 17.25 2.93
C VAL A 149 -5.48 18.52 3.34
N GLY A 150 -4.17 18.64 3.03
CA GLY A 150 -3.37 19.80 3.42
C GLY A 150 -3.76 21.13 2.74
N LEU A 151 -4.37 21.05 1.55
CA LEU A 151 -4.99 22.21 0.89
C LEU A 151 -6.38 22.56 1.47
N GLY A 152 -6.93 21.73 2.37
CA GLY A 152 -8.27 21.89 2.94
C GLY A 152 -9.42 21.55 1.98
N ILE A 153 -9.13 21.01 0.80
CA ILE A 153 -10.14 20.70 -0.22
C ILE A 153 -10.81 19.35 -0.02
N MET A 154 -10.22 18.47 0.80
CA MET A 154 -10.78 17.17 1.12
C MET A 154 -11.34 17.16 2.55
N ARG A 155 -12.59 17.63 2.70
CA ARG A 155 -13.25 17.82 4.01
C ARG A 155 -13.93 16.56 4.57
N SER A 156 -14.21 15.60 3.71
CA SER A 156 -14.86 14.33 4.03
C SER A 156 -14.15 13.20 3.29
N VAL A 157 -13.84 12.11 3.98
CA VAL A 157 -13.13 10.97 3.41
C VAL A 157 -13.82 9.68 3.82
N TYR A 158 -14.09 8.82 2.85
CA TYR A 158 -14.63 7.49 3.12
C TYR A 158 -13.46 6.55 3.45
N GLN A 159 -13.25 6.27 4.73
CA GLN A 159 -12.13 5.48 5.22
C GLN A 159 -12.45 4.82 6.57
N ASN A 160 -11.78 3.72 6.86
CA ASN A 160 -11.74 3.15 8.19
C ASN A 160 -10.45 3.60 8.91
N THR A 161 -10.60 4.43 9.93
CA THR A 161 -9.45 5.00 10.66
C THR A 161 -8.63 3.98 11.43
N GLU A 162 -9.19 2.80 11.70
CA GLU A 162 -8.51 1.71 12.40
C GLU A 162 -7.63 0.86 11.48
N ASN A 163 -7.80 0.99 10.14
CA ASN A 163 -6.97 0.25 9.21
C ASN A 163 -5.54 0.79 9.18
N ILE A 164 -4.58 -0.11 9.04
CA ILE A 164 -3.18 0.24 8.81
C ILE A 164 -3.05 0.80 7.39
N ILE A 165 -2.45 1.99 7.28
CA ILE A 165 -2.04 2.55 5.99
C ILE A 165 -0.63 2.07 5.70
N ASP A 166 -0.50 1.04 4.86
CA ASP A 166 0.82 0.51 4.54
C ASP A 166 1.56 1.43 3.57
N ILE A 167 2.43 2.27 4.13
CA ILE A 167 3.24 3.25 3.40
C ILE A 167 4.72 2.96 3.56
N VAL A 168 5.50 3.25 2.52
CA VAL A 168 6.96 3.15 2.54
C VAL A 168 7.59 4.36 1.84
N PRO A 169 8.66 4.94 2.39
CA PRO A 169 9.39 6.01 1.72
C PRO A 169 10.06 5.54 0.41
N GLY A 170 10.11 6.43 -0.58
CA GLY A 170 10.60 6.08 -1.93
C GLY A 170 12.07 5.64 -1.98
N ASP A 171 12.93 6.21 -1.14
CA ASP A 171 14.34 5.85 -0.98
C ASP A 171 14.51 4.43 -0.43
N TYR A 172 13.68 4.02 0.53
CA TYR A 172 13.75 2.65 1.06
C TYR A 172 13.35 1.63 -0.01
N VAL A 173 12.39 1.96 -0.87
CA VAL A 173 12.02 1.14 -2.03
C VAL A 173 13.17 1.03 -3.02
N VAL A 174 13.89 2.12 -3.30
CA VAL A 174 15.08 2.08 -4.16
C VAL A 174 16.17 1.21 -3.54
N ASN A 175 16.40 1.36 -2.24
CA ASN A 175 17.43 0.64 -1.50
C ASN A 175 17.19 -0.88 -1.49
N VAL A 176 15.95 -1.33 -1.26
CA VAL A 176 15.62 -2.77 -1.34
C VAL A 176 15.73 -3.30 -2.78
N ILE A 177 15.41 -2.49 -3.80
CA ILE A 177 15.61 -2.87 -5.21
C ILE A 177 17.10 -3.11 -5.50
N ILE A 178 17.98 -2.25 -4.98
CA ILE A 178 19.44 -2.41 -5.10
C ILE A 178 19.90 -3.68 -4.39
N GLY A 179 19.48 -3.86 -3.13
CA GLY A 179 19.83 -5.05 -2.34
C GLY A 179 19.37 -6.35 -2.99
N ALA A 180 18.12 -6.41 -3.45
CA ALA A 180 17.56 -7.59 -4.12
C ALA A 180 18.27 -7.87 -5.45
N GLY A 181 18.63 -6.81 -6.20
CA GLY A 181 19.40 -6.92 -7.43
C GLY A 181 20.79 -7.52 -7.22
N TRP A 182 21.47 -7.11 -6.15
CA TRP A 182 22.77 -7.66 -5.75
C TRP A 182 22.67 -9.11 -5.28
N GLU A 183 21.65 -9.44 -4.47
CA GLU A 183 21.46 -10.80 -3.95
C GLU A 183 21.29 -11.82 -5.09
N ILE A 184 20.41 -11.52 -6.06
CA ILE A 184 20.20 -12.43 -7.19
C ILE A 184 21.43 -12.49 -8.11
N GLY A 185 22.13 -11.37 -8.30
CA GLY A 185 23.33 -11.30 -9.15
C GLY A 185 24.52 -12.07 -8.59
N THR A 186 24.60 -12.20 -7.26
CA THR A 186 25.69 -12.92 -6.59
C THR A 186 25.32 -14.36 -6.20
N ARG A 187 24.07 -14.79 -6.39
CA ARG A 187 23.57 -16.10 -5.95
C ARG A 187 24.38 -17.28 -6.51
N LYS A 188 24.80 -17.23 -7.78
CA LYS A 188 25.62 -18.30 -8.40
C LYS A 188 26.98 -18.44 -7.71
N GLN A 189 27.66 -17.33 -7.41
CA GLN A 189 28.95 -17.33 -6.72
C GLN A 189 28.81 -17.88 -5.29
N LYS A 190 27.72 -17.55 -4.59
CA LYS A 190 27.42 -18.10 -3.26
C LYS A 190 27.24 -19.62 -3.33
N THR A 191 26.43 -20.14 -4.25
CA THR A 191 26.23 -21.59 -4.41
C THR A 191 27.52 -22.35 -4.74
N GLU A 192 28.37 -21.78 -5.61
CA GLU A 192 29.67 -22.36 -5.96
C GLU A 192 30.65 -22.35 -4.77
N SER A 193 30.74 -21.24 -4.02
CA SER A 193 31.59 -21.15 -2.82
C SER A 193 31.16 -22.10 -1.70
N VAL A 194 29.85 -22.26 -1.48
CA VAL A 194 29.30 -23.21 -0.50
C VAL A 194 29.58 -24.65 -0.94
N SER A 195 29.47 -24.95 -2.24
CA SER A 195 29.78 -26.28 -2.80
C SER A 195 31.26 -26.61 -2.68
N GLN A 196 32.16 -25.66 -2.95
CA GLN A 196 33.60 -25.82 -2.78
C GLN A 196 34.00 -26.01 -1.31
N THR A 197 33.44 -25.20 -0.41
CA THR A 197 33.67 -25.33 1.03
C THR A 197 33.15 -26.70 1.54
N SER A 198 32.01 -27.16 1.04
CA SER A 198 31.45 -28.46 1.41
C SER A 198 32.29 -29.64 0.92
N GLN A 199 33.00 -29.49 -0.21
CA GLN A 199 33.96 -30.48 -0.71
C GLN A 199 35.26 -30.49 0.09
N GLU A 200 35.73 -29.35 0.60
CA GLU A 200 36.92 -29.29 1.48
C GLU A 200 36.67 -29.85 2.89
N TYR A 201 35.42 -29.86 3.38
CA TYR A 201 35.03 -30.45 4.67
C TYR A 201 34.44 -31.87 4.57
N GLN A 202 35.02 -32.74 3.74
CA GLN A 202 34.91 -34.19 3.96
C GLN A 202 35.84 -34.58 5.12
N GLN A 203 35.31 -34.62 6.35
CA GLN A 203 36.02 -35.25 7.45
C GLN A 203 36.15 -36.75 7.16
N VAL A 204 37.39 -37.19 7.02
CA VAL A 204 37.79 -38.60 7.00
C VAL A 204 38.04 -39.04 8.44
N ASP A 205 37.64 -40.27 8.79
CA ASP A 205 37.97 -40.83 10.10
C ASP A 205 39.49 -41.07 10.22
N LYS A 206 39.97 -41.49 11.41
CA LYS A 206 41.40 -41.81 11.65
C LYS A 206 41.95 -42.93 10.74
N ASN A 207 41.09 -43.64 10.02
CA ASN A 207 41.41 -44.74 9.12
C ASN A 207 41.16 -44.39 7.64
N ASN A 208 40.95 -43.10 7.32
CA ASN A 208 40.76 -42.58 5.97
C ASN A 208 39.48 -43.07 5.26
N ASN A 209 38.45 -43.46 6.01
CA ASN A 209 37.13 -43.73 5.44
C ASN A 209 36.27 -42.45 5.36
N PRO A 210 35.50 -42.25 4.28
CA PRO A 210 34.58 -41.11 4.18
C PRO A 210 33.54 -41.19 5.31
N ILE A 211 33.44 -40.16 6.15
CA ILE A 211 32.34 -40.06 7.12
C ILE A 211 31.10 -39.59 6.36
N GLU A 212 30.10 -40.46 6.18
CA GLU A 212 28.79 -40.03 5.69
C GLU A 212 28.21 -39.00 6.67
N LYS A 213 28.07 -37.75 6.21
CA LYS A 213 27.24 -36.76 6.90
C LYS A 213 25.79 -37.20 6.79
N LYS A 214 25.29 -37.93 7.79
CA LYS A 214 23.87 -37.85 8.13
C LYS A 214 23.61 -36.41 8.53
N PHE A 215 22.80 -35.70 7.74
CA PHE A 215 22.18 -34.46 8.19
C PHE A 215 21.43 -34.78 9.49
N ILE A 216 21.99 -34.35 10.62
CA ILE A 216 21.25 -34.29 11.87
C ILE A 216 20.34 -33.09 11.72
N ALA A 217 19.09 -33.33 11.35
CA ALA A 217 18.03 -32.39 11.67
C ALA A 217 18.10 -32.16 13.19
N PHE A 218 18.20 -30.89 13.60
CA PHE A 218 18.08 -30.52 15.00
C PHE A 218 16.66 -30.88 15.45
N ASP A 219 16.50 -32.06 16.02
CA ASP A 219 15.35 -32.39 16.85
C ASP A 219 15.52 -31.59 18.15
N VAL A 220 14.73 -30.52 18.29
CA VAL A 220 14.65 -29.76 19.53
C VAL A 220 13.95 -30.67 20.54
N ASN A 221 14.76 -31.31 21.37
CA ASN A 221 14.29 -32.20 22.41
C ASN A 221 13.45 -31.41 23.43
N GLU A 222 12.19 -31.80 23.59
CA GLU A 222 11.29 -31.34 24.64
C GLU A 222 11.87 -31.75 25.99
N ASN A 223 12.58 -30.85 26.68
CA ASN A 223 12.76 -30.88 28.13
C ASN A 223 13.45 -29.58 28.58
N ASN A 224 12.67 -28.52 28.68
CA ASN A 224 12.79 -27.41 29.64
C ASN A 224 11.67 -26.39 29.35
N ARG A 225 10.42 -26.84 29.50
CA ARG A 225 9.28 -25.94 29.69
C ARG A 225 9.07 -25.82 31.19
N ASP A 226 9.60 -24.77 31.78
CA ASP A 226 9.07 -24.12 32.99
C ASP A 226 9.94 -22.90 33.34
N GLU A 227 10.08 -21.94 32.42
CA GLU A 227 10.50 -20.57 32.77
C GLU A 227 10.29 -19.55 31.63
N MET A 228 9.17 -19.59 30.89
CA MET A 228 8.86 -18.56 29.88
C MET A 228 7.35 -18.37 29.67
N SER A 229 6.60 -18.20 30.75
CA SER A 229 5.22 -17.73 30.70
C SER A 229 5.15 -16.26 31.15
N ARG A 230 5.53 -15.31 30.27
CA ARG A 230 5.14 -13.90 30.48
C ARG A 230 5.08 -12.95 29.30
N ASN A 231 5.55 -13.29 28.09
CA ASN A 231 5.37 -12.42 26.91
C ASN A 231 4.83 -13.24 25.74
N GLY A 232 3.54 -13.09 25.46
CA GLY A 232 2.83 -13.85 24.43
C GLY A 232 3.15 -13.39 23.01
N TYR A 233 4.02 -14.15 22.34
CA TYR A 233 4.05 -14.33 20.89
C TYR A 233 4.35 -15.81 20.66
N ALA A 234 3.37 -16.57 20.15
CA ALA A 234 3.54 -17.97 19.79
C ALA A 234 3.58 -18.09 18.26
N GLU A 235 4.74 -18.49 17.74
CA GLU A 235 4.86 -19.03 16.38
C GLU A 235 4.08 -20.36 16.31
N VAL A 236 3.15 -20.45 15.37
CA VAL A 236 2.39 -21.69 15.11
C VAL A 236 3.17 -22.51 14.08
N GLY A 237 3.82 -23.57 14.54
CA GLY A 237 4.36 -24.64 13.69
C GLY A 237 3.26 -25.57 13.14
N PRO A 238 3.59 -26.51 12.23
CA PRO A 238 2.60 -27.31 11.51
C PRO A 238 1.80 -28.23 12.45
N ILE A 239 0.48 -28.25 12.26
CA ILE A 239 -0.47 -29.07 13.02
C ILE A 239 -0.44 -30.50 12.47
N SER A 240 -0.06 -31.48 13.29
CA SER A 240 -0.34 -32.90 13.05
C SER A 240 -1.63 -33.29 13.76
N GLU A 241 -2.67 -33.69 13.03
CA GLU A 241 -3.87 -34.29 13.64
C GLU A 241 -3.66 -35.79 13.86
N ARG A 242 -3.86 -36.25 15.10
CA ARG A 242 -3.85 -37.66 15.49
C ARG A 242 -5.28 -38.16 15.58
N PHE A 243 -5.61 -39.21 14.82
CA PHE A 243 -6.87 -39.94 14.95
C PHE A 243 -6.62 -41.33 15.54
N VAL A 244 -7.44 -41.70 16.52
CA VAL A 244 -7.46 -43.04 17.15
C VAL A 244 -8.85 -43.64 16.87
N ASP A 245 -8.90 -44.83 16.29
CA ASP A 245 -10.17 -45.52 16.05
C ASP A 245 -10.66 -46.29 17.29
N GLU A 246 -11.89 -46.79 17.23
CA GLU A 246 -12.56 -47.57 18.29
C GLU A 246 -11.87 -48.92 18.57
N HIS A 247 -10.84 -49.27 17.81
CA HIS A 247 -10.02 -50.48 17.97
C HIS A 247 -8.59 -50.15 18.41
N ASN A 248 -8.36 -48.90 18.86
CA ASN A 248 -7.11 -48.42 19.40
C ASN A 248 -5.95 -48.41 18.37
N ASN A 249 -6.29 -48.38 17.07
CA ASN A 249 -5.30 -48.17 16.02
C ASN A 249 -5.04 -46.67 15.86
N VAL A 250 -3.76 -46.31 15.89
CA VAL A 250 -3.31 -44.92 15.71
C VAL A 250 -2.95 -44.70 14.25
N TYR A 251 -3.64 -43.76 13.60
CA TYR A 251 -3.30 -43.35 12.24
C TYR A 251 -2.64 -41.97 12.28
N GLU A 252 -1.35 -41.92 11.93
CA GLU A 252 -0.65 -40.66 11.68
C GLU A 252 -0.81 -40.32 10.19
N THR A 253 -1.62 -39.30 9.90
CA THR A 253 -1.62 -38.72 8.56
C THR A 253 -0.42 -37.78 8.48
N THR A 254 0.73 -38.32 8.06
CA THR A 254 1.83 -37.48 7.61
C THR A 254 1.37 -36.84 6.31
N VAL A 255 1.05 -35.54 6.33
CA VAL A 255 1.09 -34.75 5.11
C VAL A 255 2.55 -34.83 4.66
N GLN A 256 2.88 -35.77 3.77
CA GLN A 256 4.08 -35.67 2.99
C GLN A 256 3.93 -34.34 2.27
N SER A 257 4.66 -33.33 2.72
CA SER A 257 4.98 -32.20 1.87
C SER A 257 5.61 -32.85 0.64
N SER A 258 4.86 -32.87 -0.46
CA SER A 258 5.44 -32.93 -1.78
C SER A 258 6.65 -31.99 -1.75
N GLN A 259 7.79 -32.43 -2.27
CA GLN A 259 8.85 -31.50 -2.65
C GLN A 259 8.23 -30.49 -3.63
N SER A 260 7.68 -29.41 -3.11
CA SER A 260 7.05 -28.34 -3.87
C SER A 260 7.24 -27.03 -3.12
N ASP A 261 7.92 -26.11 -3.80
CA ASP A 261 7.88 -24.64 -3.62
C ASP A 261 8.77 -23.95 -2.58
N ALA A 262 9.52 -24.65 -1.73
CA ALA A 262 10.43 -23.99 -0.77
C ALA A 262 11.59 -23.20 -1.44
N THR A 263 11.88 -23.38 -2.73
CA THR A 263 12.98 -22.71 -3.43
C THR A 263 12.62 -21.34 -4.03
N ASN A 264 11.33 -21.01 -4.12
CA ASN A 264 10.84 -19.84 -4.87
C ASN A 264 10.39 -18.66 -4.00
N THR A 265 10.34 -18.83 -2.67
CA THR A 265 9.99 -17.76 -1.74
C THR A 265 11.07 -16.70 -1.68
N ASP A 266 12.35 -17.08 -1.63
CA ASP A 266 13.53 -16.19 -1.45
C ASP A 266 13.74 -15.16 -2.57
N LEU A 267 12.90 -15.20 -3.61
CA LEU A 267 12.98 -14.35 -4.80
C LEU A 267 11.93 -13.24 -4.77
N ILE A 268 11.18 -13.10 -3.68
CA ILE A 268 10.15 -12.08 -3.52
C ILE A 268 10.41 -11.30 -2.24
N TYR A 269 10.40 -9.98 -2.38
CA TYR A 269 10.69 -9.03 -1.31
C TYR A 269 9.54 -8.04 -1.16
N ASN A 270 8.74 -8.17 -0.11
CA ASN A 270 7.69 -7.23 0.25
C ASN A 270 8.31 -6.05 1.01
N MET A 271 8.28 -4.86 0.41
CA MET A 271 8.68 -3.62 1.10
C MET A 271 7.43 -2.96 1.66
N VAL A 272 7.15 -3.25 2.94
CA VAL A 272 5.91 -2.94 3.64
C VAL A 272 6.21 -2.38 5.03
N SER A 273 5.36 -1.50 5.54
CA SER A 273 5.42 -1.01 6.92
C SER A 273 4.63 -1.87 7.90
N TYR A 274 3.58 -2.57 7.43
CA TYR A 274 2.67 -3.35 8.27
C TYR A 274 3.39 -4.31 9.21
N ALA A 275 4.40 -5.03 8.71
CA ALA A 275 5.05 -6.12 9.44
C ALA A 275 6.02 -5.65 10.54
N GLN A 276 6.59 -4.45 10.41
CA GLN A 276 7.68 -3.98 11.28
C GLN A 276 7.38 -2.68 12.03
N ASN A 277 6.61 -1.77 11.43
CA ASN A 277 6.34 -0.43 11.96
C ASN A 277 4.98 0.11 11.46
N PRO A 278 3.86 -0.53 11.86
CA PRO A 278 2.53 -0.18 11.36
C PRO A 278 2.08 1.19 11.88
N ILE A 279 1.34 1.93 11.04
CA ILE A 279 0.63 3.16 11.42
C ILE A 279 -0.81 3.10 10.92
N THR A 280 -1.76 3.50 11.76
CA THR A 280 -3.18 3.55 11.35
C THR A 280 -3.48 4.79 10.50
N LEU A 281 -4.52 4.70 9.67
CA LEU A 281 -5.06 5.86 8.94
C LEU A 281 -5.43 6.99 9.90
N GLY A 282 -6.04 6.66 11.05
CA GLY A 282 -6.40 7.63 12.07
C GLY A 282 -5.20 8.42 12.59
N GLU A 283 -4.14 7.73 13.00
CA GLU A 283 -2.90 8.36 13.51
C GLU A 283 -2.22 9.20 12.44
N SER A 284 -2.06 8.66 11.22
CA SER A 284 -1.44 9.37 10.11
C SER A 284 -2.18 10.68 9.78
N ASN A 285 -3.53 10.63 9.72
CA ASN A 285 -4.34 11.81 9.49
C ASN A 285 -4.17 12.84 10.61
N MET A 286 -4.21 12.41 11.88
CA MET A 286 -4.06 13.30 13.02
C MET A 286 -2.72 14.03 13.02
N LEU A 287 -1.62 13.32 12.73
CA LEU A 287 -0.29 13.91 12.64
C LEU A 287 -0.22 15.01 11.56
N VAL A 288 -0.77 14.74 10.38
CA VAL A 288 -0.80 15.71 9.28
C VAL A 288 -1.68 16.92 9.62
N ILE A 289 -2.87 16.70 10.17
CA ILE A 289 -3.82 17.77 10.49
C ILE A 289 -3.29 18.67 11.60
N ASN A 290 -2.81 18.09 12.70
CA ASN A 290 -2.30 18.85 13.84
C ASN A 290 -1.09 19.70 13.43
N SER A 291 -0.11 19.09 12.75
CA SER A 291 1.08 19.80 12.27
C SER A 291 0.73 21.03 11.43
N ASN A 292 -0.22 20.88 10.50
CA ASN A 292 -0.60 21.99 9.63
C ASN A 292 -1.45 23.07 10.33
N ASN A 293 -2.25 22.70 11.33
CA ASN A 293 -3.06 23.64 12.10
C ASN A 293 -2.23 24.41 13.15
N GLU A 294 -1.11 23.83 13.59
CA GLU A 294 -0.14 24.44 14.51
C GLU A 294 0.95 25.24 13.78
N SER A 295 1.16 25.00 12.47
CA SER A 295 2.14 25.69 11.66
C SER A 295 1.88 27.20 11.55
N GLU A 296 2.94 28.00 11.65
CA GLU A 296 2.89 29.46 11.41
C GLU A 296 2.88 29.81 9.91
N GLU A 297 3.12 28.83 9.04
CA GLU A 297 3.12 28.98 7.58
C GLU A 297 2.11 28.02 6.95
N GLY A 298 1.54 28.42 5.81
CA GLY A 298 0.67 27.54 5.03
C GLY A 298 0.96 27.58 3.55
N CYS A 299 0.50 26.54 2.87
CA CYS A 299 0.61 26.43 1.43
C CYS A 299 -0.18 27.55 0.75
N GLU A 300 0.45 28.23 -0.20
CA GLU A 300 -0.15 29.37 -0.90
C GLU A 300 -1.38 29.01 -1.73
N GLN A 301 -1.59 27.72 -2.00
CA GLN A 301 -2.75 27.21 -2.73
C GLN A 301 -3.86 26.67 -1.82
N SER A 302 -3.69 26.69 -0.48
CA SER A 302 -4.73 26.21 0.44
C SER A 302 -6.01 27.01 0.29
N LEU A 303 -7.13 26.30 0.15
CA LEU A 303 -8.47 26.85 -0.06
C LEU A 303 -9.33 26.90 1.20
N TRP A 304 -9.07 26.03 2.18
CA TRP A 304 -9.81 25.99 3.44
C TRP A 304 -8.86 25.71 4.61
N VAL A 305 -9.36 25.94 5.83
CA VAL A 305 -8.73 25.38 7.04
C VAL A 305 -8.81 23.86 6.94
N ILE A 306 -7.75 23.20 7.40
CA ILE A 306 -7.65 21.75 7.32
C ILE A 306 -8.59 21.15 8.35
N HIS A 307 -9.68 20.61 7.82
CA HIS A 307 -10.65 19.82 8.55
C HIS A 307 -10.88 18.53 7.80
N HIS A 308 -10.97 17.44 8.56
CA HIS A 308 -11.04 16.11 8.00
C HIS A 308 -12.07 15.31 8.80
N ASN A 309 -13.16 14.93 8.12
CA ASN A 309 -14.23 14.12 8.70
C ASN A 309 -14.18 12.71 8.08
N PRO A 310 -13.35 11.80 8.63
CA PRO A 310 -13.31 10.42 8.17
C PRO A 310 -14.57 9.68 8.61
N THR A 311 -15.04 8.75 7.79
CA THR A 311 -16.14 7.85 8.16
C THR A 311 -16.06 6.54 7.40
N ASN A 312 -16.35 5.45 8.10
CA ASN A 312 -16.47 4.11 7.52
C ASN A 312 -17.91 3.81 7.05
N LYS A 313 -18.84 4.77 7.17
CA LYS A 313 -20.24 4.63 6.72
C LYS A 313 -20.46 5.41 5.43
N ARG A 314 -20.72 4.70 4.33
CA ARG A 314 -20.86 5.29 2.99
C ARG A 314 -21.91 6.41 2.93
N TRP A 315 -23.05 6.23 3.59
CA TRP A 315 -24.11 7.25 3.63
C TRP A 315 -23.71 8.50 4.42
N VAL A 316 -22.92 8.35 5.48
CA VAL A 316 -22.36 9.48 6.24
C VAL A 316 -21.34 10.22 5.38
N TYR A 317 -20.50 9.51 4.63
CA TYR A 317 -19.58 10.11 3.67
C TYR A 317 -20.34 10.96 2.65
N PHE A 318 -21.39 10.42 2.01
CA PHE A 318 -22.20 11.19 1.07
C PHE A 318 -22.83 12.40 1.75
N LEU A 319 -23.44 12.24 2.92
CA LEU A 319 -24.03 13.34 3.68
C LEU A 319 -23.02 14.47 3.93
N TYR A 320 -21.83 14.14 4.44
CA TYR A 320 -20.75 15.10 4.65
C TYR A 320 -20.23 15.69 3.35
N PHE A 321 -20.10 14.89 2.29
CA PHE A 321 -19.65 15.38 1.00
C PHE A 321 -20.63 16.42 0.43
N TYR A 322 -21.93 16.16 0.51
CA TYR A 322 -22.97 17.12 0.11
C TYR A 322 -22.95 18.38 0.97
N ILE A 323 -22.93 18.25 2.30
CA ILE A 323 -22.99 19.38 3.23
C ILE A 323 -21.74 20.26 3.17
N PHE A 324 -20.54 19.67 3.12
CA PHE A 324 -19.28 20.42 3.25
C PHE A 324 -18.65 20.81 1.91
N ASN A 325 -18.96 20.11 0.82
CA ASN A 325 -18.37 20.41 -0.50
C ASN A 325 -19.41 20.96 -1.48
N ILE A 326 -20.53 20.27 -1.69
CA ILE A 326 -21.50 20.63 -2.74
C ILE A 326 -22.36 21.85 -2.34
N LEU A 327 -22.99 21.81 -1.16
CA LEU A 327 -23.91 22.84 -0.71
C LEU A 327 -23.25 24.24 -0.61
N PRO A 328 -22.04 24.40 -0.04
CA PRO A 328 -21.37 25.70 -0.01
C PRO A 328 -20.98 26.15 -1.43
N THR A 329 -20.63 25.22 -2.33
CA THR A 329 -20.33 25.57 -3.72
C THR A 329 -21.54 26.14 -4.44
N VAL A 330 -22.70 25.51 -4.31
CA VAL A 330 -23.93 25.94 -4.99
C VAL A 330 -24.47 27.23 -4.37
N LEU A 331 -24.52 27.35 -3.04
CA LEU A 331 -25.14 28.51 -2.40
C LEU A 331 -24.23 29.75 -2.42
N PHE A 332 -22.95 29.59 -2.10
CA PHE A 332 -22.05 30.73 -1.93
C PHE A 332 -21.39 31.12 -3.25
N PHE A 333 -20.82 30.15 -3.97
CA PHE A 333 -20.01 30.47 -5.14
C PHE A 333 -20.85 30.75 -6.38
N GLN A 334 -21.98 30.08 -6.59
CA GLN A 334 -22.86 30.41 -7.72
C GLN A 334 -23.52 31.79 -7.55
N TYR A 335 -23.86 32.15 -6.32
CA TYR A 335 -24.32 33.50 -5.99
C TYR A 335 -23.20 34.52 -6.25
N LEU A 336 -22.00 34.32 -5.71
CA LEU A 336 -20.86 35.21 -5.95
C LEU A 336 -20.44 35.29 -7.42
N GLU A 337 -20.57 34.22 -8.19
CA GLU A 337 -20.35 34.22 -9.65
C GLU A 337 -21.25 35.23 -10.35
N GLN A 338 -22.51 35.30 -9.93
CA GLN A 338 -23.48 36.25 -10.48
C GLN A 338 -23.12 37.71 -10.16
N TYR A 339 -22.54 37.98 -8.98
CA TYR A 339 -22.16 39.35 -8.55
C TYR A 339 -20.75 39.77 -8.98
N CYS A 340 -19.80 38.85 -9.02
CA CYS A 340 -18.38 39.13 -9.32
C CYS A 340 -17.99 38.82 -10.77
N GLY A 341 -18.85 38.18 -11.55
CA GLY A 341 -18.61 37.82 -12.94
C GLY A 341 -17.48 36.79 -13.17
N LYS A 342 -16.96 36.16 -12.11
CA LYS A 342 -15.85 35.19 -12.17
C LYS A 342 -16.35 33.77 -11.91
N LYS A 343 -16.31 32.90 -12.91
CA LYS A 343 -16.66 31.46 -12.77
C LYS A 343 -15.77 30.73 -11.76
N SER A 344 -16.36 30.06 -10.79
CA SER A 344 -15.67 29.23 -9.80
C SER A 344 -15.16 27.94 -10.42
N GLN A 345 -13.93 27.57 -10.05
CA GLN A 345 -13.37 26.25 -10.40
C GLN A 345 -13.70 25.19 -9.34
N LEU A 346 -14.37 25.56 -8.25
CA LEU A 346 -14.54 24.72 -7.06
C LEU A 346 -15.31 23.43 -7.36
N MET A 347 -16.35 23.49 -8.20
CA MET A 347 -17.08 22.29 -8.62
C MET A 347 -16.19 21.32 -9.41
N LYS A 348 -15.24 21.83 -10.22
CA LYS A 348 -14.27 20.97 -10.91
C LYS A 348 -13.29 20.32 -9.93
N ILE A 349 -12.89 21.06 -8.90
CA ILE A 349 -12.04 20.52 -7.82
C ILE A 349 -12.79 19.41 -7.08
N TYR A 350 -14.02 19.65 -6.62
CA TYR A 350 -14.77 18.63 -5.88
C TYR A 350 -15.16 17.41 -6.71
N ARG A 351 -15.36 17.55 -8.03
CA ARG A 351 -15.47 16.38 -8.92
C ARG A 351 -14.21 15.52 -8.92
N LYS A 352 -13.02 16.15 -8.92
CA LYS A 352 -11.74 15.42 -8.80
C LYS A 352 -11.57 14.78 -7.42
N ILE A 353 -11.98 15.46 -6.35
CA ILE A 353 -11.94 14.91 -4.98
C ILE A 353 -12.87 13.72 -4.82
N PHE A 354 -14.07 13.78 -5.39
CA PHE A 354 -15.00 12.66 -5.41
C PHE A 354 -14.38 11.46 -6.11
N PHE A 355 -13.83 11.68 -7.31
CA PHE A 355 -13.17 10.62 -8.08
C PHE A 355 -11.98 10.04 -7.31
N LEU A 356 -11.12 10.89 -6.72
CA LEU A 356 -9.98 10.47 -5.92
C LEU A 356 -10.41 9.58 -4.74
N ASN A 357 -11.47 9.95 -4.00
CA ASN A 357 -12.02 9.12 -2.92
C ASN A 357 -12.45 7.74 -3.42
N SER A 358 -13.18 7.68 -4.54
CA SER A 358 -13.58 6.40 -5.14
C SER A 358 -12.38 5.55 -5.56
N THR A 359 -11.33 6.19 -6.11
CA THR A 359 -10.10 5.51 -6.57
C THR A 359 -9.29 4.90 -5.42
N ILE A 360 -9.27 5.55 -4.25
CA ILE A 360 -8.50 5.07 -3.07
C ILE A 360 -9.35 4.28 -2.07
N GLU A 361 -10.66 4.12 -2.33
CA GLU A 361 -11.62 3.51 -1.41
C GLU A 361 -11.15 2.14 -0.91
N THR A 362 -10.70 1.26 -1.81
CA THR A 362 -10.24 -0.08 -1.40
C THR A 362 -9.06 0.02 -0.43
N PHE A 363 -8.10 0.91 -0.68
CA PHE A 363 -6.89 1.09 0.14
C PHE A 363 -7.14 1.79 1.47
N THR A 364 -8.31 2.42 1.62
CA THR A 364 -8.70 3.15 2.85
C THR A 364 -9.76 2.41 3.67
N MET A 365 -10.45 1.43 3.08
CA MET A 365 -11.51 0.65 3.71
C MET A 365 -11.13 -0.79 4.01
N LYS A 366 -10.21 -1.40 3.26
CA LYS A 366 -9.71 -2.75 3.50
C LYS A 366 -8.36 -2.71 4.22
N GLY A 367 -8.16 -3.63 5.17
CA GLY A 367 -6.86 -3.91 5.78
C GLY A 367 -6.23 -5.16 5.15
N TRP A 368 -4.91 -5.22 5.15
CA TRP A 368 -4.15 -6.38 4.69
C TRP A 368 -3.08 -6.75 5.71
N ALA A 369 -2.81 -8.05 5.82
CA ALA A 369 -1.66 -8.56 6.53
C ALA A 369 -0.54 -8.90 5.54
N PHE A 370 0.63 -8.29 5.71
CA PHE A 370 1.80 -8.56 4.89
C PHE A 370 2.89 -9.25 5.73
N SER A 371 3.57 -10.22 5.13
CA SER A 371 4.85 -10.71 5.65
C SER A 371 6.01 -10.18 4.81
N ASP A 372 7.16 -9.96 5.44
CA ASP A 372 8.37 -9.38 4.83
C ASP A 372 9.66 -10.09 5.30
N GLY A 373 9.55 -11.37 5.66
CA GLY A 373 10.65 -12.17 6.21
C GLY A 373 11.91 -12.21 5.35
N ASN A 374 11.78 -12.39 4.03
CA ASN A 374 12.88 -12.33 3.07
C ASN A 374 13.48 -10.93 3.01
N THR A 375 12.65 -9.89 3.03
CA THR A 375 13.11 -8.50 3.06
C THR A 375 13.93 -8.21 4.31
N GLN A 376 13.49 -8.70 5.47
CA GLN A 376 14.24 -8.60 6.71
C GLN A 376 15.55 -9.38 6.64
N GLN A 377 15.53 -10.63 6.14
CA GLN A 377 16.73 -11.45 5.98
C GLN A 377 17.76 -10.81 5.04
N LEU A 378 17.31 -10.24 3.92
CA LEU A 378 18.16 -9.50 2.99
C LEU A 378 18.81 -8.29 3.67
N HIS A 379 18.04 -7.51 4.42
CA HIS A 379 18.61 -6.38 5.15
C HIS A 379 19.63 -6.84 6.21
N GLN A 380 19.34 -7.94 6.91
CA GLN A 380 20.23 -8.49 7.94
C GLN A 380 21.55 -9.01 7.37
N SER A 381 21.52 -9.59 6.16
CA SER A 381 22.71 -10.12 5.49
C SER A 381 23.66 -9.04 4.95
N MET A 382 23.20 -7.79 4.83
CA MET A 382 24.03 -6.66 4.41
C MET A 382 25.12 -6.35 5.44
N CYS A 383 26.28 -5.89 4.96
CA CYS A 383 27.33 -5.40 5.83
C CYS A 383 26.95 -4.05 6.46
N GLU A 384 27.57 -3.72 7.59
CA GLU A 384 27.27 -2.47 8.31
C GLU A 384 27.56 -1.20 7.50
N LYS A 385 28.48 -1.27 6.53
CA LYS A 385 28.74 -0.15 5.61
C LYS A 385 27.54 0.07 4.68
N ASP A 386 27.01 -0.99 4.10
CA ASP A 386 25.87 -0.92 3.17
C ASP A 386 24.58 -0.54 3.89
N LYS A 387 24.35 -1.08 5.11
CA LYS A 387 23.21 -0.64 5.95
C LYS A 387 23.25 0.85 6.27
N ARG A 388 24.43 1.45 6.42
CA ARG A 388 24.58 2.90 6.62
C ARG A 388 24.42 3.71 5.34
N MET A 389 24.81 3.16 4.18
CA MET A 389 24.74 3.88 2.91
C MET A 389 23.36 3.80 2.26
N PHE A 390 22.70 2.64 2.31
CA PHE A 390 21.43 2.39 1.66
C PHE A 390 20.62 1.34 2.43
N GLY A 391 20.60 1.43 3.76
CA GLY A 391 19.70 0.62 4.58
C GLY A 391 18.23 0.88 4.24
N PHE A 392 17.38 -0.12 4.47
CA PHE A 392 15.96 -0.06 4.14
C PHE A 392 15.06 -0.72 5.21
N SER A 393 15.56 -0.85 6.44
CA SER A 393 14.71 -1.33 7.55
C SER A 393 13.70 -0.26 7.97
N ILE A 394 12.42 -0.53 7.74
CA ILE A 394 11.33 0.40 8.08
C ILE A 394 11.07 0.49 9.60
N LYS A 395 11.64 -0.43 10.39
CA LYS A 395 11.39 -0.61 11.83
C LYS A 395 11.52 0.69 12.65
N ASN A 396 12.45 1.56 12.26
CA ASN A 396 12.80 2.76 13.02
C ASN A 396 12.43 4.07 12.31
N VAL A 397 11.62 4.01 11.25
CA VAL A 397 11.13 5.23 10.58
C VAL A 397 10.30 6.05 11.57
N ASN A 398 10.67 7.32 11.73
CA ASN A 398 9.97 8.26 12.60
C ASN A 398 8.70 8.78 11.91
N TRP A 399 7.59 8.03 12.02
CA TRP A 399 6.33 8.41 11.41
C TRP A 399 5.81 9.77 11.88
N GLU A 400 6.05 10.15 13.13
CA GLU A 400 5.64 11.46 13.67
C GLU A 400 6.35 12.60 12.91
N GLY A 401 7.68 12.56 12.84
CA GLY A 401 8.47 13.56 12.10
C GLY A 401 8.13 13.56 10.61
N TYR A 402 8.04 12.37 10.02
CA TYR A 402 7.73 12.18 8.61
C TYR A 402 6.38 12.82 8.22
N HIS A 403 5.30 12.52 8.96
CA HIS A 403 3.98 13.09 8.68
C HIS A 403 3.86 14.57 9.03
N LYS A 404 4.55 15.05 10.09
CA LYS A 404 4.56 16.47 10.44
C LYS A 404 5.05 17.34 9.30
N HIS A 405 6.09 16.90 8.58
CA HIS A 405 6.66 17.67 7.48
C HIS A 405 6.10 17.31 6.10
N LEU A 406 5.33 16.22 5.98
CA LEU A 406 4.81 15.69 4.72
C LEU A 406 4.12 16.75 3.86
N HIS A 407 3.22 17.55 4.42
CA HIS A 407 2.52 18.57 3.64
C HIS A 407 3.45 19.66 3.08
N ARG A 408 4.50 20.03 3.83
CA ARG A 408 5.52 20.99 3.37
C ARG A 408 6.30 20.41 2.19
N GLY A 409 6.71 19.14 2.29
CA GLY A 409 7.38 18.42 1.21
C GLY A 409 6.52 18.33 -0.04
N LEU A 410 5.26 17.90 0.11
CA LEU A 410 4.32 17.80 -1.00
C LEU A 410 3.99 19.16 -1.64
N SER A 411 3.87 20.21 -0.83
CA SER A 411 3.68 21.58 -1.34
C SER A 411 4.87 22.03 -2.20
N LYS A 412 6.09 21.76 -1.72
CA LYS A 412 7.33 22.12 -2.41
C LYS A 412 7.53 21.34 -3.72
N TYR A 413 7.37 20.02 -3.67
CA TYR A 413 7.80 19.14 -4.77
C TYR A 413 6.66 18.68 -5.68
N ALA A 414 5.47 18.43 -5.13
CA ALA A 414 4.35 17.90 -5.91
C ALA A 414 3.43 19.00 -6.45
N ILE A 415 3.15 20.02 -5.64
CA ILE A 415 2.34 21.20 -6.04
C ILE A 415 3.21 22.28 -6.69
N ILE A 416 4.50 22.34 -6.33
CA ILE A 416 5.46 23.35 -6.79
C ILE A 416 4.99 24.75 -6.36
N THR A 417 4.79 24.91 -5.05
CA THR A 417 4.36 26.17 -4.46
C THR A 417 5.14 26.46 -3.17
N THR A 418 5.06 27.70 -2.69
CA THR A 418 5.78 28.14 -1.49
C THR A 418 4.89 28.04 -0.25
N MET A 419 5.53 28.10 0.91
CA MET A 419 4.86 28.27 2.19
C MET A 419 4.95 29.75 2.57
N SER A 420 3.83 30.36 2.94
CA SER A 420 3.75 31.80 3.25
C SER A 420 3.02 32.05 4.57
N LYS A 421 3.64 32.83 5.45
CA LYS A 421 3.07 33.23 6.75
C LYS A 421 1.96 34.28 6.62
N GLU A 422 2.17 35.27 5.77
CA GLU A 422 1.24 36.41 5.58
C GLU A 422 -0.09 35.95 4.94
N MET A 423 0.02 35.11 3.91
CA MET A 423 -1.16 34.63 3.21
C MET A 423 -1.91 33.55 4.00
N TYR A 424 -1.20 32.71 4.77
CA TYR A 424 -1.82 31.75 5.69
C TYR A 424 -2.65 32.45 6.77
N ASN A 425 -2.08 33.40 7.50
CA ASN A 425 -2.78 34.07 8.60
C ASN A 425 -4.05 34.80 8.14
N THR A 426 -3.98 35.46 6.98
CA THR A 426 -5.14 36.16 6.40
C THR A 426 -6.21 35.16 5.97
N ARG A 427 -5.85 34.13 5.21
CA ARG A 427 -6.81 33.12 4.73
C ARG A 427 -7.43 32.31 5.86
N VAL A 428 -6.62 31.82 6.80
CA VAL A 428 -7.07 31.04 7.95
C VAL A 428 -8.05 31.86 8.81
N LYS A 429 -7.81 33.15 9.03
CA LYS A 429 -8.73 34.01 9.79
C LYS A 429 -10.11 34.10 9.12
N TYR A 430 -10.17 34.36 7.82
CA TYR A 430 -11.43 34.41 7.07
C TYR A 430 -12.09 33.04 6.96
N MET A 431 -11.31 31.98 6.75
CA MET A 431 -11.82 30.61 6.60
C MET A 431 -12.32 30.03 7.92
N ARG A 432 -11.66 30.28 9.06
CA ARG A 432 -12.18 29.93 10.39
C ARG A 432 -13.47 30.68 10.69
N LEU A 433 -13.58 31.95 10.29
CA LEU A 433 -14.82 32.71 10.43
C LEU A 433 -15.96 32.06 9.62
N VAL A 434 -15.71 31.74 8.34
CA VAL A 434 -16.70 31.07 7.47
C VAL A 434 -17.06 29.68 8.01
N ASP A 435 -16.07 28.87 8.40
CA ASP A 435 -16.31 27.54 8.96
C ASP A 435 -17.09 27.61 10.27
N ASN A 436 -16.79 28.56 11.15
CA ASN A 436 -17.58 28.79 12.36
C ASN A 436 -19.01 29.21 12.04
N ILE A 437 -19.23 30.07 11.03
CA ILE A 437 -20.58 30.46 10.58
C ILE A 437 -21.33 29.24 10.05
N VAL A 438 -20.70 28.41 9.20
CA VAL A 438 -21.31 27.20 8.63
C VAL A 438 -21.64 26.18 9.71
N ILE A 439 -20.70 25.87 10.60
CA ILE A 439 -20.87 24.89 11.67
C ILE A 439 -21.92 25.35 12.67
N ASN A 440 -21.85 26.60 13.14
CA ASN A 440 -22.82 27.13 14.10
C ASN A 440 -24.20 27.34 13.46
N GLY A 441 -24.25 27.74 12.18
CA GLY A 441 -25.48 27.79 11.41
C GLY A 441 -26.15 26.41 11.30
N PHE A 442 -25.36 25.37 11.05
CA PHE A 442 -25.87 23.99 11.02
C PHE A 442 -26.39 23.53 12.39
N LYS A 443 -25.67 23.84 13.47
CA LYS A 443 -26.13 23.56 14.85
C LYS A 443 -27.46 24.25 15.16
N LEU A 444 -27.58 25.54 14.81
CA LEU A 444 -28.81 26.31 15.00
C LEU A 444 -29.97 25.74 14.17
N PHE A 445 -29.72 25.35 12.92
CA PHE A 445 -30.72 24.69 12.08
C PHE A 445 -31.20 23.36 12.68
N PHE A 446 -30.28 22.54 13.21
CA PHE A 446 -30.64 21.27 13.84
C PHE A 446 -31.46 21.47 15.13
N VAL A 447 -31.09 22.45 15.96
CA VAL A 447 -31.88 22.86 17.14
C VAL A 447 -33.27 23.32 16.71
N TYR A 448 -33.38 24.17 15.69
CA TYR A 448 -34.67 24.60 15.14
C TYR A 448 -35.51 23.42 14.66
N LEU A 449 -34.92 22.47 13.94
CA LEU A 449 -35.61 21.28 13.45
C LEU A 449 -36.13 20.42 14.62
N LEU A 450 -35.31 20.18 15.65
CA LEU A 450 -35.72 19.45 16.85
C LEU A 450 -36.85 20.16 17.58
N CYS A 451 -36.77 21.49 17.75
CA CYS A 451 -37.84 22.28 18.33
C CYS A 451 -39.13 22.20 17.50
N HIS A 452 -39.03 22.28 16.17
CA HIS A 452 -40.17 22.19 15.27
C HIS A 452 -40.87 20.82 15.33
N VAL A 453 -40.09 19.74 15.34
CA VAL A 453 -40.61 18.37 15.49
C VAL A 453 -41.25 18.21 16.87
N PHE A 454 -40.58 18.66 17.94
CA PHE A 454 -41.12 18.61 19.29
C PHE A 454 -42.44 19.37 19.43
N LEU A 455 -42.54 20.58 18.87
CA LEU A 455 -43.77 21.37 18.88
C LEU A 455 -44.89 20.68 18.09
N ARG A 456 -44.60 20.11 16.91
CA ARG A 456 -45.59 19.34 16.14
C ARG A 456 -46.08 18.11 16.89
N VAL A 457 -45.17 17.33 17.47
CA VAL A 457 -45.51 16.13 18.26
C VAL A 457 -46.34 16.54 19.48
N SER A 458 -45.93 17.56 20.21
CA SER A 458 -46.65 18.04 21.40
C SER A 458 -48.05 18.56 21.06
N HIS A 459 -48.22 19.23 19.93
CA HIS A 459 -49.53 19.66 19.42
C HIS A 459 -50.39 18.47 18.97
N SER A 460 -49.79 17.43 18.36
CA SER A 460 -50.52 16.19 18.01
C SER A 460 -50.96 15.37 19.22
N PHE A 461 -50.25 15.47 20.35
CA PHE A 461 -50.59 14.79 21.61
C PHE A 461 -51.35 15.69 22.62
N GLY A 462 -51.72 16.92 22.25
CA GLY A 462 -52.47 17.84 23.12
C GLY A 462 -51.71 18.30 24.37
N MET A 463 -50.37 18.22 24.38
CA MET A 463 -49.54 18.58 25.54
C MET A 463 -49.19 20.07 25.61
N LEU A 464 -49.43 20.84 24.55
CA LEU A 464 -49.24 22.29 24.50
C LEU A 464 -50.54 22.92 23.97
N LEU A 465 -51.24 23.65 24.84
CA LEU A 465 -52.41 24.48 24.55
C LEU A 465 -52.01 25.80 23.90
#